data_AF-A0A537E8R5-F1
#
_entry.id   AF-A0A537E8R5-F1
#
_cell.length_a   1.000
_cell.length_b   1.000
_cell.length_c   1.000
_cell.angle_alpha   90.00
_cell.angle_beta   90.00
_cell.angle_gamma   90.00
#
_symmetry.space_group_name_H-M   'P 1'
#
loop_
_entity.id
_entity.type
_entity.pdbx_description
1 polymer ?
#
loop_
_entity_poly.entity_id
_entity_poly.type
_entity_poly.pdbx_seq_one_letter_code
_entity_poly.pdbx_strand_id
1 'polypeptide(L)' 'MPRGLMARAVLSIITLAAFLAGSLIFVGFYTSGYDLFQKIVVVLVAMIIAIAALAILWITYAGRWAGRRGMMGRWRD' A
#
# COMPACT_ATOMS: atom_id res chain seq x y z
N MET A 1 -16.09 -1.32 14.76
CA MET A 1 -14.92 -1.95 14.12
C MET A 1 -13.73 -1.91 15.06
N PRO A 2 -12.86 -2.95 15.10
CA PRO A 2 -11.60 -2.89 15.86
C PRO A 2 -10.78 -1.68 15.37
N ARG A 3 -10.31 -0.82 16.28
CA ARG A 3 -9.58 0.43 15.94
C ARG A 3 -8.44 0.23 14.92
N GLY A 4 -7.72 -0.89 15.01
CA GLY A 4 -6.65 -1.24 14.07
C GLY A 4 -7.11 -1.55 12.65
N LEU A 5 -8.35 -2.02 12.46
CA LEU A 5 -8.91 -2.30 11.12
C LEU A 5 -9.34 -1.00 10.42
N MET A 6 -9.91 -0.06 11.17
CA MET A 6 -10.21 1.30 10.67
C MET A 6 -8.94 2.03 10.23
N ALA A 7 -7.88 2.01 11.04
CA ALA A 7 -6.61 2.66 10.69
C ALA A 7 -6.02 2.09 9.38
N ARG A 8 -6.09 0.77 9.17
CA ARG A 8 -5.62 0.12 7.94
C ARG A 8 -6.44 0.50 6.72
N ALA A 9 -7.76 0.57 6.87
CA ALA A 9 -8.64 1.02 5.80
C ALA A 9 -8.32 2.47 5.40
N VAL A 10 -8.19 3.36 6.38
CA VAL A 10 -7.82 4.77 6.15
C VAL A 10 -6.46 4.88 5.45
N LEU A 11 -5.43 4.19 5.95
CA LEU A 11 -4.11 4.18 5.31
C LEU A 11 -4.15 3.61 3.89
N SER A 12 -4.98 2.59 3.64
CA SER A 12 -5.11 2.01 2.31
C SER A 12 -5.76 3.00 1.32
N ILE A 13 -6.80 3.72 1.78
CA ILE A 13 -7.45 4.77 1.00
C ILE A 13 -6.45 5.89 0.69
N ILE A 14 -5.70 6.36 1.69
CA ILE A 14 -4.70 7.42 1.51
C ILE A 14 -3.63 6.98 0.51
N THR A 15 -3.09 5.77 0.63
CA THR A 15 -2.06 5.25 -0.29
C THR A 15 -2.57 5.19 -1.73
N LEU A 16 -3.79 4.66 -1.94
CA LEU A 16 -4.37 4.56 -3.29
C LEU A 16 -4.73 5.94 -3.87
N ALA A 17 -5.27 6.84 -3.04
CA ALA A 17 -5.56 8.21 -3.44
C ALA A 17 -4.28 8.98 -3.80
N ALA A 18 -3.22 8.84 -3.00
CA ALA A 18 -1.92 9.45 -3.26
C ALA A 18 -1.29 8.90 -4.55
N PHE A 19 -1.37 7.58 -4.78
CA PHE A 19 -0.94 6.97 -6.03
C PHE A 19 -1.68 7.55 -7.22
N LEU A 20 -3.01 7.61 -7.17
CA LEU A 20 -3.82 8.09 -8.28
C LEU A 20 -3.61 9.58 -8.54
N ALA A 21 -3.73 10.41 -7.51
CA ALA A 21 -3.54 11.85 -7.62
C ALA A 21 -2.11 12.19 -8.05
N GLY A 22 -1.11 11.56 -7.44
CA GLY A 22 0.30 11.73 -7.80
C GLY A 22 0.58 11.33 -9.25
N SER A 23 0.02 10.21 -9.71
CA SER A 23 0.16 9.76 -11.11
C SER A 23 -0.49 10.74 -12.08
N LEU A 24 -1.70 11.23 -11.78
CA LEU A 24 -2.39 12.20 -12.63
C LEU A 24 -1.66 13.55 -12.68
N ILE A 25 -1.17 14.04 -11.54
CA ILE A 25 -0.38 15.27 -11.47
C ILE A 25 0.91 15.10 -12.27
N PHE A 26 1.63 13.99 -12.07
CA PHE A 26 2.87 13.72 -12.79
C PHE A 26 2.65 13.68 -14.30
N VAL A 27 1.71 12.85 -14.77
CA VAL A 27 1.41 12.72 -16.20
C VAL A 27 0.92 14.03 -16.79
N GLY A 28 0.03 14.74 -16.11
CA GLY A 28 -0.58 15.98 -16.62
C GLY A 28 0.37 17.16 -16.68
N PHE A 29 1.29 17.30 -15.73
CA PHE A 29 2.10 18.52 -15.57
C PHE A 29 3.61 18.32 -15.78
N TYR A 30 4.14 17.10 -15.68
CA TYR A 30 5.58 16.85 -15.62
C TYR A 30 6.11 15.92 -16.73
N THR A 31 5.29 15.54 -17.70
CA THR A 31 5.70 14.62 -18.79
C THR A 31 5.90 15.29 -20.15
N SER A 32 6.11 16.62 -20.18
CA SER A 32 6.46 17.36 -21.40
C SER A 32 7.86 16.96 -21.88
N GLY A 33 7.94 15.91 -22.69
CA GLY A 33 9.20 15.32 -23.15
C GLY A 33 9.27 13.80 -23.00
N TYR A 34 8.29 13.18 -22.35
CA TYR A 34 8.19 11.72 -22.28
C TYR A 34 7.32 11.20 -23.42
N ASP A 35 7.75 10.11 -24.04
CA ASP A 35 6.91 9.34 -24.94
C ASP A 35 5.82 8.57 -24.15
N LEU A 36 4.74 8.17 -24.83
CA LEU A 36 3.60 7.46 -24.23
C LEU A 36 4.05 6.22 -23.45
N PHE A 37 4.99 5.45 -23.99
CA PHE A 37 5.53 4.28 -23.31
C PHE A 37 6.19 4.65 -21.97
N GLN A 38 7.01 5.71 -21.94
CA GLN A 38 7.69 6.16 -20.72
C GLN A 38 6.68 6.62 -19.66
N LYS A 39 5.62 7.32 -20.05
CA LYS A 39 4.54 7.72 -19.13
C LYS A 39 3.86 6.51 -18.49
N ILE A 40 3.53 5.50 -19.29
CA ILE A 40 2.93 4.25 -18.82
C ILE A 40 3.87 3.55 -17.84
N VAL A 41 5.17 3.42 -18.17
CA VAL A 41 6.16 2.78 -17.30
C VAL A 41 6.22 3.47 -15.94
N VAL A 42 6.26 4.81 -15.89
CA VAL A 42 6.30 5.54 -14.61
C VAL A 42 5.05 5.29 -13.76
N VAL A 43 3.85 5.30 -14.38
CA VAL A 43 2.61 5.01 -13.67
C VAL A 43 2.60 3.56 -13.14
N LEU A 44 3.08 2.60 -13.92
CA LEU A 44 3.21 1.20 -13.48
C LEU A 44 4.18 1.06 -12.30
N VAL A 45 5.32 1.75 -12.33
CA VAL A 45 6.28 1.76 -11.22
C VAL A 45 5.64 2.34 -9.96
N ALA A 46 4.92 3.47 -10.08
CA ALA A 46 4.20 4.06 -8.95
C ALA A 46 3.12 3.11 -8.39
N MET A 47 2.46 2.34 -9.26
CA MET A 47 1.46 1.35 -8.87
C MET A 47 2.10 0.19 -8.08
N ILE A 48 3.25 -0.31 -8.54
CA ILE A 48 4.02 -1.35 -7.83
C ILE A 48 4.38 -0.87 -6.42
N ILE A 49 4.84 0.38 -6.29
CA ILE A 49 5.19 0.98 -4.99
C ILE A 49 3.96 1.06 -4.08
N ALA A 50 2.81 1.52 -4.60
CA ALA A 50 1.57 1.60 -3.84
C ALA A 50 1.12 0.21 -3.34
N ILE A 51 1.16 -0.80 -4.21
CA ILE A 51 0.82 -2.18 -3.87
C ILE A 51 1.78 -2.73 -2.82
N ALA A 52 3.09 -2.49 -2.97
CA ALA A 52 4.10 -2.92 -2.00
C ALA A 52 3.87 -2.29 -0.62
N ALA A 53 3.56 -1.00 -0.56
CA ALA A 53 3.23 -0.32 0.69
C ALA A 53 1.98 -0.93 1.37
N LEU A 54 0.94 -1.24 0.59
CA LEU A 54 -0.23 -1.95 1.09
C LEU A 54 0.14 -3.35 1.58
N ALA A 55 0.90 -4.12 0.82
CA ALA A 55 1.33 -5.46 1.22
C ALA A 55 2.09 -5.43 2.56
N ILE A 56 3.03 -4.51 2.72
CA ILE A 56 3.78 -4.32 3.99
C ILE A 56 2.84 -3.96 5.14
N LEU A 57 1.93 -3.00 4.94
CA LEU A 57 0.93 -2.59 5.93
C LEU A 57 0.09 -3.78 6.40
N TRP A 58 -0.30 -4.66 5.47
CA TRP A 58 -1.17 -5.80 5.78
C TRP A 58 -0.40 -7.00 6.37
N ILE A 59 0.82 -7.28 5.91
CA ILE A 59 1.69 -8.37 6.39
C ILE A 59 2.19 -8.09 7.81
N THR A 60 2.68 -6.88 8.10
CA THR A 60 3.20 -6.54 9.44
C THR A 60 2.16 -6.73 10.55
N TYR A 61 0.89 -6.46 10.25
CA TYR A 61 -0.20 -6.73 11.18
C TYR A 61 -0.61 -8.21 11.18
N ALA A 62 -0.72 -8.87 10.03
CA ALA A 62 -1.02 -10.31 9.98
C ALA A 62 0.01 -11.13 10.80
N GLY A 63 1.30 -10.80 10.67
CA GLY A 63 2.39 -11.39 11.46
C GLY A 63 2.29 -11.11 12.96
N ARG A 64 1.94 -9.87 13.39
CA ARG A 64 1.68 -9.56 14.81
C ARG A 64 0.48 -10.30 15.39
N TRP A 65 -0.56 -10.55 14.60
CA TRP A 65 -1.76 -11.26 15.06
C TRP A 65 -1.54 -12.79 15.06
N ALA A 66 -0.83 -13.33 14.08
CA ALA A 66 -0.42 -14.73 14.03
C ALA A 66 0.58 -15.07 15.14
N GLY A 67 1.59 -14.22 15.39
CA GLY A 67 2.57 -14.40 16.47
C GLY A 67 1.93 -14.36 17.86
N ARG A 68 0.93 -13.49 18.10
CA ARG A 68 0.23 -13.45 19.39
C ARG A 68 -0.68 -14.65 19.65
N ARG A 69 -1.33 -15.21 18.62
CA ARG A 69 -2.14 -16.43 18.78
C ARG A 69 -1.28 -17.69 18.86
N GLY A 70 -0.18 -17.76 18.11
CA GLY A 70 0.77 -18.88 18.15
C GLY A 70 1.51 -18.97 19.49
N MET A 71 1.82 -17.84 20.13
CA MET A 71 2.40 -17.83 21.48
C MET A 71 1.39 -18.30 22.54
N MET A 72 0.11 -17.89 22.46
CA MET A 72 -0.91 -18.30 23.45
C MET A 72 -1.24 -19.81 23.44
N GLY A 73 -1.03 -20.50 22.32
CA GLY A 73 -1.19 -21.96 22.22
C GLY A 73 -0.05 -22.76 22.87
N ARG A 74 1.14 -22.16 23.04
CA ARG A 74 2.33 -22.86 23.57
C ARG A 74 2.40 -22.92 25.10
N TRP A 75 1.64 -22.07 25.79
CA TRP A 75 1.67 -21.97 27.27
C TRP A 75 0.54 -22.75 27.94
N ARG A 76 -0.21 -23.59 27.20
CA ARG A 76 -1.34 -24.38 27.73
C ARG A 76 -1.10 -25.89 27.70
N ASP A 77 0.12 -26.32 27.34
CA ASP A 77 0.56 -27.72 27.39
C ASP A 77 1.59 -27.91 28.50
#